data_AF-A0A0B6YXI8-F1
#
_entry.id   AF-A0A0B6YXI8-F1
#
_cell.length_a   1.000
_cell.length_b   1.000
_cell.length_c   1.000
_cell.angle_alpha   90.00
_cell.angle_beta   90.00
_cell.angle_gamma   90.00
#
_symmetry.space_group_name_H-M   'P 1'
#
loop_
_entity.id
_entity.type
_entity.pdbx_description
1 polymer ?
#
loop_
_entity_poly.entity_id
_entity_poly.type
_entity_poly.pdbx_seq_one_letter_code
_entity_poly.pdbx_strand_id
1 'polypeptide(L)'
;TDYSRVSGTSLGGGTFLGLCCLLTGCDTFEEAIELASSGDSVNIDKLVKDIYGGDYCKFGLKGDTVACSFGHMMSKEKRDLATKEDLARATLVTITNNIGSIARMCAKTEKIEHVVFVGNFLRENQISMKLLAYAMDYWSNGSLKALFLEHEGYFGALGCLLEYLHLNHNG
;
A
#
# COMPACT_ATOMS: atom_id res chain seq x y z
N THR A 1 14.83 -5.51 -24.99
CA THR A 1 14.28 -5.83 -23.65
C THR A 1 12.81 -6.08 -23.84
N ASP A 2 12.28 -7.21 -23.41
CA ASP A 2 10.85 -7.54 -23.58
C ASP A 2 10.09 -7.20 -22.28
N TYR A 3 9.13 -6.28 -22.37
CA TYR A 3 8.31 -5.83 -21.25
C TYR A 3 6.96 -5.32 -21.76
N SER A 4 5.93 -5.40 -20.91
CA SER A 4 4.60 -4.90 -21.21
C SER A 4 3.92 -4.33 -19.96
N ARG A 5 2.98 -3.40 -20.17
CA ARG A 5 2.15 -2.87 -19.09
C ARG A 5 0.95 -3.81 -18.88
N VAL A 6 1.06 -4.70 -17.91
CA VAL A 6 0.02 -5.72 -17.60
C VAL A 6 -1.29 -5.08 -17.12
N SER A 7 -1.21 -4.14 -16.16
CA SER A 7 -2.38 -3.51 -15.56
C SER A 7 -2.03 -2.19 -14.84
N GLY A 8 -2.97 -1.63 -14.09
CA GLY A 8 -2.75 -0.50 -13.18
C GLY A 8 -3.99 -0.20 -12.32
N THR A 9 -3.80 0.61 -11.29
CA THR A 9 -4.87 1.12 -10.42
C THR A 9 -4.77 2.63 -10.29
N SER A 10 -5.91 3.31 -10.19
CA SER A 10 -5.97 4.74 -9.86
C SER A 10 -5.85 5.00 -8.35
N LEU A 11 -5.90 3.95 -7.52
CA LEU A 11 -5.72 4.01 -6.07
C LEU A 11 -4.24 3.89 -5.72
N GLY A 12 -3.54 5.03 -5.69
CA GLY A 12 -2.09 5.09 -5.47
C GLY A 12 -1.68 6.14 -4.44
N GLY A 13 -0.42 6.57 -4.48
CA GLY A 13 0.11 7.56 -3.53
C GLY A 13 -0.62 8.91 -3.55
N GLY A 14 -1.11 9.34 -4.73
CA GLY A 14 -1.96 10.54 -4.82
C GLY A 14 -3.31 10.38 -4.13
N THR A 15 -3.89 9.18 -4.16
CA THR A 15 -5.13 8.87 -3.43
C THR A 15 -4.89 8.87 -1.93
N PHE A 16 -3.78 8.28 -1.47
CA PHE A 16 -3.38 8.34 -0.07
C PHE A 16 -3.24 9.79 0.42
N LEU A 17 -2.42 10.59 -0.26
CA LEU A 17 -2.20 11.98 0.14
C LEU A 17 -3.49 12.80 0.09
N GLY A 18 -4.25 12.73 -1.01
CA GLY A 18 -5.48 13.49 -1.16
C GLY A 18 -6.53 13.15 -0.10
N LEU A 19 -6.70 11.87 0.24
CA LEU A 19 -7.62 11.47 1.32
C LEU A 19 -7.11 11.90 2.69
N CYS A 20 -5.80 11.81 2.96
CA CYS A 20 -5.22 12.32 4.19
C CYS A 20 -5.46 13.84 4.34
N CYS A 21 -5.20 14.63 3.31
CA CYS A 21 -5.50 16.07 3.32
C CYS A 21 -6.97 16.35 3.68
N LEU A 22 -7.91 15.60 3.08
CA LEU A 22 -9.34 15.77 3.34
C LEU A 22 -9.77 15.34 4.75
N LEU A 23 -9.20 14.25 5.28
CA LEU A 23 -9.63 13.62 6.53
C LEU A 23 -8.92 14.17 7.76
N THR A 24 -7.68 14.63 7.62
CA THR A 24 -6.83 15.06 8.74
C THR A 24 -6.44 16.53 8.67
N GLY A 25 -6.48 17.12 7.46
CA GLY A 25 -6.01 18.48 7.22
C GLY A 25 -4.49 18.62 7.17
N CYS A 26 -3.74 17.54 6.94
CA CYS A 26 -2.31 17.64 6.62
C CYS A 26 -2.10 18.23 5.21
N ASP A 27 -0.96 18.88 4.99
CA ASP A 27 -0.65 19.55 3.72
C ASP A 27 0.47 18.84 2.93
N THR A 28 1.27 18.03 3.60
CA THR A 28 2.42 17.35 2.99
C THR A 28 2.36 15.83 3.11
N PHE A 29 3.11 15.14 2.25
CA PHE A 29 3.23 13.68 2.30
C PHE A 29 3.91 13.24 3.60
N GLU A 30 4.94 13.97 4.02
CA GLU A 30 5.70 13.72 5.24
C GLU A 30 4.80 13.80 6.48
N GLU A 31 3.99 14.86 6.59
CA GLU A 31 2.99 14.98 7.68
C GLU A 31 1.97 13.84 7.64
N ALA A 32 1.50 13.43 6.45
CA ALA A 32 0.56 12.32 6.32
C ALA A 32 1.18 11.00 6.80
N ILE A 33 2.47 10.76 6.51
CA ILE A 33 3.21 9.58 6.99
C ILE A 33 3.47 9.68 8.50
N GLU A 34 3.79 10.85 9.03
CA GLU A 34 3.99 11.08 10.46
C GLU A 34 2.70 10.81 11.26
N LEU A 35 1.57 11.38 10.83
CA LEU A 35 0.25 11.10 11.40
C LEU A 35 -0.06 9.61 11.35
N ALA A 36 0.12 9.00 10.16
CA ALA A 36 -0.11 7.57 10.01
C ALA A 36 0.76 6.80 10.99
N SER A 37 2.05 7.14 11.16
CA SER A 37 2.99 6.45 12.04
C SER A 37 2.56 6.38 13.51
N SER A 38 1.77 7.35 13.97
CA SER A 38 1.25 7.44 15.34
C SER A 38 -0.16 6.87 15.52
N GLY A 39 -0.84 6.50 14.43
CA GLY A 39 -2.22 6.01 14.47
C GLY A 39 -2.36 4.48 14.51
N ASP A 40 -3.58 4.05 14.83
CA ASP A 40 -4.04 2.66 14.79
C ASP A 40 -5.27 2.51 13.89
N SER A 41 -5.11 1.77 12.78
CA SER A 41 -6.19 1.53 11.82
C SER A 41 -7.34 0.71 12.42
N VAL A 42 -7.12 -0.05 13.50
CA VAL A 42 -8.16 -0.89 14.13
C VAL A 42 -9.31 -0.03 14.70
N ASN A 43 -9.05 1.24 15.03
CA ASN A 43 -10.10 2.16 15.45
C ASN A 43 -11.04 2.57 14.30
N ILE A 44 -10.59 2.44 13.05
CA ILE A 44 -11.25 2.92 11.84
C ILE A 44 -11.82 1.78 10.99
N ASP A 45 -11.03 0.72 10.84
CA ASP A 45 -11.31 -0.44 10.01
C ASP A 45 -12.12 -1.49 10.77
N LYS A 46 -13.05 -2.15 10.07
CA LYS A 46 -13.74 -3.32 10.62
C LYS A 46 -12.95 -4.58 10.26
N LEU A 47 -12.59 -5.36 11.27
CA LEU A 47 -11.81 -6.59 11.14
C LEU A 47 -12.72 -7.82 11.02
N VAL A 48 -12.14 -8.95 10.63
CA VAL A 48 -12.85 -10.25 10.54
C VAL A 48 -13.49 -10.61 11.89
N LYS A 49 -12.76 -10.40 13.00
CA LYS A 49 -13.29 -10.69 14.35
C LYS A 49 -14.49 -9.83 14.74
N ASP A 50 -14.64 -8.63 14.16
CA ASP A 50 -15.78 -7.77 14.45
C ASP A 50 -17.07 -8.25 13.77
N ILE A 51 -16.95 -9.14 12.78
CA ILE A 51 -18.07 -9.77 12.06
C ILE A 51 -18.33 -11.18 12.60
N TYR A 52 -17.27 -11.96 12.85
CA TYR A 52 -17.35 -13.38 13.16
C TYR A 52 -17.05 -13.74 14.63
N GLY A 53 -16.63 -12.78 15.46
CA GLY A 53 -16.25 -13.01 16.86
C GLY A 53 -14.87 -13.68 17.05
N GLY A 54 -14.09 -13.86 15.97
CA GLY A 54 -12.78 -14.50 15.98
C GLY A 54 -12.26 -14.72 14.55
N ASP A 55 -11.43 -15.75 14.37
CA ASP A 55 -10.95 -16.17 13.05
C ASP A 55 -12.09 -16.75 12.20
N TYR A 56 -12.03 -16.54 10.89
CA TYR A 56 -12.91 -17.22 9.94
C TYR A 56 -12.21 -18.44 9.34
N CYS A 57 -12.15 -19.52 10.12
CA CYS A 57 -11.37 -20.72 9.83
C CYS A 57 -11.70 -21.40 8.49
N LYS A 58 -12.96 -21.33 8.04
CA LYS A 58 -13.41 -21.97 6.79
C LYS A 58 -12.60 -21.53 5.56
N PHE A 59 -12.13 -20.28 5.56
CA PHE A 59 -11.34 -19.71 4.45
C PHE A 59 -9.94 -19.25 4.91
N GLY A 60 -9.52 -19.61 6.12
CA GLY A 60 -8.19 -19.26 6.64
C GLY A 60 -7.97 -17.76 6.86
N LEU A 61 -9.02 -16.99 7.15
CA LEU A 61 -8.87 -15.56 7.46
C LEU A 61 -8.70 -15.37 8.97
N LYS A 62 -7.59 -14.74 9.37
CA LYS A 62 -7.33 -14.39 10.77
C LYS A 62 -8.26 -13.26 11.22
N GLY A 63 -8.61 -13.26 12.50
CA GLY A 63 -9.53 -12.29 13.11
C GLY A 63 -9.02 -10.84 13.06
N ASP A 64 -7.70 -10.64 13.00
CA ASP A 64 -7.03 -9.34 12.85
C ASP A 64 -6.96 -8.85 11.39
N THR A 65 -7.40 -9.66 10.42
CA THR A 65 -7.45 -9.25 9.02
C THR A 65 -8.54 -8.20 8.83
N VAL A 66 -8.23 -7.13 8.09
CA VAL A 66 -9.22 -6.11 7.71
C VAL A 66 -10.28 -6.77 6.82
N ALA A 67 -11.54 -6.75 7.27
CA ALA A 67 -12.68 -7.23 6.51
C ALA A 67 -13.32 -6.09 5.70
N CYS A 68 -13.33 -4.87 6.25
CA CYS A 68 -13.88 -3.68 5.60
C CYS A 68 -13.11 -2.44 6.05
N SER A 69 -12.29 -1.90 5.15
CA SER A 69 -11.62 -0.61 5.32
C SER A 69 -12.62 0.50 5.64
N PHE A 70 -12.32 1.34 6.63
CA PHE A 70 -13.20 2.39 7.16
C PHE A 70 -14.57 1.90 7.66
N GLY A 71 -14.73 0.60 7.90
CA GLY A 71 -16.01 -0.02 8.24
C GLY A 71 -16.62 0.44 9.56
N HIS A 72 -15.81 0.95 10.51
CA HIS A 72 -16.35 1.53 11.75
C HIS A 72 -16.90 2.95 11.54
N MET A 73 -16.47 3.67 10.50
CA MET A 73 -16.87 5.06 10.25
C MET A 73 -18.33 5.21 9.83
N MET A 74 -19.07 4.12 9.60
CA MET A 74 -20.53 4.17 9.45
C MET A 74 -21.24 4.53 10.76
N SER A 75 -20.67 4.20 11.93
CA SER A 75 -21.22 4.57 13.24
C SER A 75 -20.83 5.98 13.63
N LYS A 76 -21.81 6.80 14.04
CA LYS A 76 -21.55 8.16 14.53
C LYS A 76 -20.65 8.16 15.77
N GLU A 77 -20.95 7.31 16.74
CA GLU A 77 -20.16 7.17 17.97
C GLU A 77 -18.70 6.84 17.68
N LYS A 78 -18.45 5.93 16.72
CA LYS A 78 -17.08 5.58 16.32
C LYS A 78 -16.37 6.72 15.59
N ARG A 79 -17.09 7.48 14.76
CA ARG A 79 -16.52 8.69 14.13
C ARG A 79 -16.14 9.75 15.15
N ASP A 80 -16.95 9.93 16.20
CA ASP A 80 -16.69 10.92 17.25
C ASP A 80 -15.45 10.58 18.09
N LEU A 81 -15.02 9.31 18.10
CA LEU A 81 -13.79 8.83 18.75
C LEU A 81 -12.57 8.74 17.82
N ALA A 82 -12.76 8.88 16.51
CA ALA A 82 -11.69 8.71 15.53
C ALA A 82 -10.69 9.88 15.62
N THR A 83 -9.40 9.56 15.68
CA THR A 83 -8.32 10.55 15.64
C THR A 83 -7.83 10.76 14.20
N LYS A 84 -7.12 11.86 13.97
CA LYS A 84 -6.53 12.16 12.66
C LYS A 84 -5.45 11.15 12.29
N GLU A 85 -4.68 10.74 13.29
CA GLU A 85 -3.62 9.74 13.21
C GLU A 85 -4.20 8.39 12.80
N ASP A 86 -5.30 7.97 13.43
CA ASP A 86 -5.99 6.72 13.09
C ASP A 86 -6.53 6.75 11.65
N LEU A 87 -7.13 7.87 11.23
CA LEU A 87 -7.62 8.06 9.86
C LEU A 87 -6.48 8.03 8.83
N ALA A 88 -5.34 8.68 9.12
CA ALA A 88 -4.15 8.62 8.26
C ALA A 88 -3.62 7.18 8.17
N ARG A 89 -3.53 6.46 9.29
CA ARG A 89 -3.10 5.06 9.34
C ARG A 89 -4.04 4.17 8.51
N ALA A 90 -5.34 4.30 8.69
CA ALA A 90 -6.34 3.51 7.95
C ALA A 90 -6.30 3.80 6.44
N THR A 91 -6.08 5.06 6.05
CA THR A 91 -5.87 5.43 4.65
C THR A 91 -4.64 4.74 4.08
N LEU A 92 -3.51 4.78 4.80
CA LEU A 92 -2.25 4.16 4.40
C LEU A 92 -2.41 2.63 4.23
N VAL A 93 -3.00 1.97 5.24
CA VAL A 93 -3.25 0.52 5.25
C VAL A 93 -4.15 0.12 4.09
N THR A 94 -5.23 0.86 3.85
CA THR A 94 -6.20 0.57 2.78
C THR A 94 -5.56 0.65 1.40
N ILE A 95 -4.87 1.74 1.09
CA ILE A 95 -4.22 1.92 -0.21
C ILE A 95 -3.10 0.88 -0.41
N THR A 96 -2.29 0.64 0.62
CA THR A 96 -1.17 -0.31 0.53
C THR A 96 -1.66 -1.75 0.32
N ASN A 97 -2.66 -2.20 1.09
CA ASN A 97 -3.21 -3.54 0.94
C ASN A 97 -3.91 -3.72 -0.41
N ASN A 98 -4.55 -2.68 -0.95
CA ASN A 98 -5.14 -2.73 -2.29
C ASN A 98 -4.06 -2.91 -3.37
N ILE A 99 -2.98 -2.13 -3.31
CA ILE A 99 -1.82 -2.26 -4.21
C ILE A 99 -1.23 -3.68 -4.11
N GLY A 100 -1.00 -4.17 -2.89
CA GLY A 100 -0.50 -5.53 -2.66
C GLY A 100 -1.41 -6.60 -3.25
N SER A 101 -2.72 -6.50 -3.05
CA SER A 101 -3.67 -7.48 -3.60
C SER A 101 -3.63 -7.52 -5.14
N ILE A 102 -3.61 -6.35 -5.79
CA ILE A 102 -3.55 -6.24 -7.25
C ILE A 102 -2.21 -6.78 -7.77
N ALA A 103 -1.09 -6.41 -7.15
CA ALA A 103 0.24 -6.89 -7.53
C ALA A 103 0.33 -8.41 -7.44
N ARG A 104 -0.19 -9.02 -6.36
CA ARG A 104 -0.27 -10.48 -6.19
C ARG A 104 -1.08 -11.14 -7.29
N MET A 105 -2.25 -10.58 -7.63
CA MET A 105 -3.10 -11.13 -8.69
C MET A 105 -2.40 -11.08 -10.05
N CYS A 106 -1.74 -9.96 -10.37
CA CYS A 106 -0.95 -9.83 -11.60
C CYS A 106 0.22 -10.83 -11.62
N ALA A 107 1.01 -10.90 -10.55
CA ALA A 107 2.13 -11.83 -10.44
C ALA A 107 1.69 -13.30 -10.61
N LYS A 108 0.54 -13.67 -10.03
CA LYS A 108 -0.04 -15.01 -10.20
C LYS A 108 -0.45 -15.29 -11.65
N THR A 109 -1.08 -14.34 -12.32
CA THR A 109 -1.52 -14.48 -13.72
C THR A 109 -0.33 -14.58 -14.67
N GLU A 110 0.68 -13.74 -14.47
CA GLU A 110 1.90 -13.70 -15.28
C GLU A 110 2.94 -14.76 -14.87
N LYS A 111 2.66 -15.55 -13.83
CA LYS A 111 3.52 -16.61 -13.27
C LYS A 111 4.91 -16.08 -12.87
N ILE A 112 4.93 -14.96 -12.16
CA ILE A 112 6.15 -14.31 -11.64
C ILE A 112 6.20 -14.48 -10.13
N GLU A 113 7.39 -14.71 -9.58
CA GLU A 113 7.62 -14.91 -8.14
C GLU A 113 8.18 -13.66 -7.43
N HIS A 114 8.84 -12.78 -8.18
CA HIS A 114 9.49 -11.59 -7.64
C HIS A 114 8.72 -10.33 -8.04
N VAL A 115 8.26 -9.59 -7.05
CA VAL A 115 7.52 -8.33 -7.25
C VAL A 115 8.36 -7.19 -6.69
N VAL A 116 8.93 -6.38 -7.59
CA VAL A 116 9.68 -5.18 -7.19
C VAL A 116 8.72 -4.01 -7.09
N PHE A 117 8.62 -3.41 -5.90
CA PHE A 117 7.86 -2.19 -5.69
C PHE A 117 8.78 -0.97 -5.77
N VAL A 118 8.38 0.02 -6.55
CA VAL A 118 9.13 1.26 -6.79
C VAL A 118 8.18 2.47 -6.80
N GLY A 119 8.75 3.67 -6.74
CA GLY A 119 8.03 4.95 -6.75
C GLY A 119 7.95 5.63 -5.38
N ASN A 120 7.85 6.95 -5.39
CA ASN A 120 7.96 7.81 -4.20
C ASN A 120 6.88 7.62 -3.14
N PHE A 121 5.83 6.83 -3.40
CA PHE A 121 4.88 6.43 -2.35
C PHE A 121 5.56 5.65 -1.21
N LEU A 122 6.66 4.96 -1.52
CA LEU A 122 7.40 4.15 -0.55
C LEU A 122 8.51 4.95 0.17
N ARG A 123 8.73 6.22 -0.21
CA ARG A 123 9.79 7.05 0.35
C ARG A 123 9.56 7.25 1.83
N GLU A 124 10.54 6.83 2.63
CA GLU A 124 10.50 6.88 4.11
C GLU A 124 9.27 6.18 4.73
N ASN A 125 8.58 5.33 3.95
CA ASN A 125 7.31 4.73 4.31
C ASN A 125 7.49 3.24 4.63
N GLN A 126 8.25 2.98 5.70
CA GLN A 126 8.55 1.62 6.15
C GLN A 126 7.29 0.81 6.52
N ILE A 127 6.23 1.49 6.96
CA ILE A 127 4.94 0.85 7.26
C ILE A 127 4.41 0.18 6.00
N SER A 128 4.36 0.91 4.88
CA SER A 128 3.81 0.36 3.63
C SER A 128 4.71 -0.73 3.05
N MET A 129 6.04 -0.57 3.13
CA MET A 129 6.97 -1.62 2.71
C MET A 129 6.75 -2.92 3.49
N LYS A 130 6.61 -2.85 4.82
CA LYS A 130 6.33 -4.02 5.66
C LYS A 130 4.96 -4.65 5.34
N LEU A 131 3.94 -3.83 5.12
CA LEU A 131 2.60 -4.31 4.73
C LEU A 131 2.62 -5.01 3.37
N LEU A 132 3.32 -4.45 2.37
CA LEU A 132 3.48 -5.09 1.05
C LEU A 132 4.24 -6.40 1.14
N ALA A 133 5.32 -6.44 1.93
CA ALA A 133 6.09 -7.67 2.17
C ALA A 133 5.23 -8.75 2.82
N TYR A 134 4.49 -8.39 3.88
CA TYR A 134 3.54 -9.28 4.54
C TYR A 134 2.45 -9.75 3.57
N ALA A 135 1.88 -8.84 2.77
CA ALA A 135 0.82 -9.18 1.82
C ALA A 135 1.30 -10.14 0.72
N MET A 136 2.53 -9.96 0.21
CA MET A 136 3.11 -10.90 -0.75
C MET A 136 3.31 -12.27 -0.12
N ASP A 137 3.92 -12.34 1.06
CA ASP A 137 4.22 -13.60 1.73
C ASP A 137 2.94 -14.34 2.18
N TYR A 138 2.12 -13.69 3.00
CA TYR A 138 0.94 -14.30 3.62
C TYR A 138 -0.10 -14.79 2.60
N TRP A 139 -0.47 -13.95 1.62
CA TRP A 139 -1.52 -14.29 0.65
C TRP A 139 -1.05 -15.17 -0.50
N SER A 140 0.26 -15.46 -0.59
CA SER A 140 0.83 -16.39 -1.56
C SER A 140 1.34 -17.69 -0.93
N ASN A 141 1.23 -17.85 0.40
CA ASN A 141 1.88 -18.92 1.15
C ASN A 141 3.41 -18.96 0.89
N GLY A 142 4.04 -17.79 0.82
CA GLY A 142 5.48 -17.62 0.65
C GLY A 142 6.02 -17.79 -0.78
N SER A 143 5.16 -17.96 -1.79
CA SER A 143 5.61 -18.10 -3.18
C SER A 143 5.97 -16.78 -3.85
N LEU A 144 5.46 -15.65 -3.34
CA LEU A 144 5.79 -14.31 -3.84
C LEU A 144 6.69 -13.57 -2.87
N LYS A 145 7.73 -12.91 -3.40
CA LYS A 145 8.63 -12.04 -2.64
C LYS A 145 8.48 -10.59 -3.06
N ALA A 146 8.23 -9.73 -2.08
CA ALA A 146 8.33 -8.28 -2.25
C ALA A 146 9.81 -7.85 -2.22
N LEU A 147 10.23 -7.07 -3.21
CA LEU A 147 11.55 -6.47 -3.29
C LEU A 147 11.41 -4.95 -3.34
N PHE A 148 12.38 -4.26 -2.74
CA PHE A 148 12.44 -2.80 -2.67
C PHE A 148 13.83 -2.34 -3.08
N LEU A 149 13.94 -1.11 -3.58
CA LEU A 149 15.18 -0.54 -4.09
C LEU A 149 15.43 0.82 -3.44
N GLU A 150 16.65 1.09 -2.98
CA GLU A 150 16.97 2.35 -2.28
C GLU A 150 16.68 3.60 -3.12
N HIS A 151 16.84 3.51 -4.45
CA HIS A 151 16.63 4.62 -5.39
C HIS A 151 15.26 4.52 -6.09
N GLU A 152 14.25 4.01 -5.38
CA GLU A 152 12.89 3.70 -5.86
C GLU A 152 12.20 4.78 -6.71
N GLY A 153 12.50 6.06 -6.49
CA GLY A 153 11.89 7.18 -7.19
C GLY A 153 12.60 7.65 -8.46
N TYR A 154 13.80 7.13 -8.76
CA TYR A 154 14.72 7.79 -9.70
C TYR A 154 14.95 7.05 -11.02
N PHE A 155 14.42 5.83 -11.19
CA PHE A 155 14.70 5.00 -12.37
C PHE A 155 14.30 5.65 -13.71
N GLY A 156 13.20 6.40 -13.73
CA GLY A 156 12.78 7.13 -14.94
C GLY A 156 13.79 8.20 -15.35
N ALA A 157 14.28 8.99 -14.39
CA ALA A 157 15.29 10.03 -14.65
C ALA A 157 16.64 9.42 -15.07
N LEU A 158 17.05 8.32 -14.43
CA LEU A 158 18.26 7.59 -14.80
C LEU A 158 18.16 7.02 -16.22
N GLY A 159 17.00 6.47 -16.61
CA GLY A 159 16.75 6.00 -17.97
C GLY A 159 16.93 7.10 -19.02
N CYS A 160 16.38 8.29 -18.78
CA CYS A 160 16.57 9.43 -19.68
C CYS A 160 18.05 9.86 -19.80
N LEU A 161 18.79 9.85 -18.68
CA LEU A 161 20.22 10.17 -18.68
C LEU A 161 21.05 9.16 -19.49
N LEU A 162 20.79 7.87 -19.31
CA LEU A 162 21.48 6.80 -20.04
C LEU A 162 21.25 6.91 -21.56
N GLU A 163 20.02 7.22 -21.96
CA GLU A 163 19.69 7.45 -23.37
C GLU A 163 20.45 8.64 -23.95
N TYR A 164 20.50 9.76 -23.22
CA TYR A 164 21.26 10.95 -23.63
C TYR A 164 22.76 10.64 -23.82
N LEU A 165 23.37 9.90 -22.90
CA LEU A 165 24.78 9.51 -22.99
C LEU A 165 25.03 8.56 -24.18
N HIS A 166 24.09 7.65 -24.46
CA HIS A 166 24.20 6.75 -25.60
C HIS A 166 24.18 7.49 -26.94
N LEU A 167 23.28 8.47 -27.08
CA LEU A 167 23.18 9.31 -28.28
C LEU A 167 24.44 10.16 -28.52
N ASN A 168 25.08 10.66 -27.47
CA ASN A 168 26.28 11.51 -27.60
C ASN A 168 27.59 10.74 -27.79
N HIS A 169 27.66 9.45 -27.44
CA HIS A 169 28.84 8.62 -27.67
C HIS A 169 28.85 7.93 -29.04
N ASN A 170 27.71 7.86 -29.71
CA ASN A 170 27.56 7.29 -31.06
C ASN A 170 27.39 8.36 -32.17
N GLY A 171 27.64 9.64 -31.85
CA GLY A 171 27.58 10.78 -32.77
C GLY A 171 28.94 11.39 -33.08
#